data_AF-A0A7D9J739-F1
#
_entry.id   AF-A0A7D9J739-F1
#
_cell.length_a   1.000
_cell.length_b   1.000
_cell.length_c   1.000
_cell.angle_alpha   90.00
_cell.angle_beta   90.00
_cell.angle_gamma   90.00
#
_symmetry.space_group_name_H-M   'P 1'
#
loop_
_entity.id
_entity.type
_entity.pdbx_description
1 polymer ?
#
loop_
_entity_poly.entity_id
_entity_poly.type
_entity_poly.pdbx_seq_one_letter_code
_entity_poly.pdbx_strand_id
1 'polypeptide(L)'
;MPDGEYVIVEEFVDGTFTKYINNDGGICESQEDELVQKAECLTHFSYIQSKKQVMVVDIQGVGFNLFDPEIASAVLVSESEVMFAAGNLSEFIETHFSYGPAKGSYIP
;
A
#
# COMPACT_ATOMS: atom_id res chain seq x y z
N MET A 1 -32.21 1.33 3.89
CA MET A 1 -31.62 -0.01 3.89
C MET A 1 -32.50 -0.90 4.77
N PRO A 2 -33.26 -1.85 4.20
CA PRO A 2 -33.88 -2.88 5.01
C PRO A 2 -32.76 -3.80 5.55
N ASP A 3 -32.85 -4.17 6.82
CA ASP A 3 -31.88 -5.01 7.56
C ASP A 3 -30.56 -4.34 8.00
N GLY A 4 -30.61 -3.08 8.45
CA GLY A 4 -29.65 -2.55 9.45
C GLY A 4 -28.15 -2.69 9.13
N GLU A 5 -27.76 -2.71 7.86
CA GLU A 5 -26.35 -2.83 7.45
C GLU A 5 -25.58 -1.53 7.72
N TYR A 6 -24.35 -1.69 8.21
CA TYR A 6 -23.38 -0.59 8.34
C TYR A 6 -22.54 -0.53 7.07
N VAL A 7 -22.39 0.68 6.54
CA VAL A 7 -21.57 0.96 5.37
C VAL A 7 -20.57 2.06 5.69
N ILE A 8 -19.42 2.01 5.03
CA ILE A 8 -18.47 3.12 4.99
C ILE A 8 -18.80 3.94 3.74
N VAL A 9 -18.79 5.26 3.88
CA VAL A 9 -19.04 6.20 2.78
C VAL A 9 -17.90 7.19 2.76
N GLU A 10 -17.44 7.52 1.57
CA GLU A 10 -16.34 8.46 1.32
C GLU A 10 -16.70 9.44 0.19
N GLU A 11 -15.82 10.42 -0.04
CA GLU A 11 -16.01 11.41 -1.11
C GLU A 11 -15.81 10.77 -2.49
N PHE A 12 -16.75 11.04 -3.41
CA PHE A 12 -16.58 10.67 -4.80
C PHE A 12 -15.64 11.66 -5.50
N VAL A 13 -14.55 11.16 -6.05
CA VAL A 13 -13.58 11.97 -6.82
C VAL A 13 -13.63 11.57 -8.29
N ASP A 14 -13.92 12.56 -9.14
CA ASP A 14 -13.96 12.39 -10.60
C ASP A 14 -12.57 12.13 -11.20
N GLY A 15 -12.47 11.13 -12.07
CA GLY A 15 -11.28 10.84 -12.87
C GLY A 15 -11.10 9.36 -13.15
N THR A 16 -9.93 9.00 -13.68
CA THR A 16 -9.56 7.60 -13.89
C THR A 16 -9.05 7.02 -12.59
N PHE A 17 -9.75 6.01 -12.07
CA PHE A 17 -9.27 5.22 -10.94
C PHE A 17 -8.18 4.27 -11.42
N THR A 18 -7.00 4.37 -10.84
CA THR A 18 -5.82 3.58 -11.19
C THR A 18 -5.28 2.90 -9.95
N LYS A 19 -4.90 1.63 -10.10
CA LYS A 19 -4.18 0.87 -9.08
C LYS A 19 -2.69 0.95 -9.40
N TYR A 20 -1.90 1.53 -8.51
CA TYR A 20 -0.46 1.75 -8.73
C TYR A 20 0.37 0.61 -8.15
N ILE A 21 0.07 0.23 -6.90
CA ILE A 21 0.72 -0.85 -6.17
C ILE A 21 -0.36 -1.82 -5.71
N ASN A 22 -0.19 -3.10 -6.02
CA ASN A 22 -1.10 -4.15 -5.58
C ASN A 22 -0.90 -4.48 -4.09
N ASN A 23 -1.82 -5.22 -3.50
CA ASN A 23 -1.68 -5.66 -2.13
C ASN A 23 -0.40 -6.52 -1.94
N ASP A 24 -0.02 -7.34 -2.93
CA ASP A 24 1.25 -8.08 -2.92
C ASP A 24 2.53 -7.26 -3.11
N GLY A 25 2.40 -5.94 -3.12
CA GLY A 25 3.49 -5.01 -3.40
C GLY A 25 3.84 -4.93 -4.88
N GLY A 26 3.21 -5.73 -5.75
CA GLY A 26 3.45 -5.70 -7.18
C GLY A 26 3.12 -4.34 -7.81
N ILE A 27 3.98 -3.87 -8.70
CA ILE A 27 3.75 -2.65 -9.48
C ILE A 27 2.74 -2.99 -10.59
N CYS A 28 1.64 -2.24 -10.67
CA CYS A 28 0.55 -2.52 -11.60
C CYS A 28 0.65 -1.77 -12.94
N GLU A 29 1.41 -0.68 -12.97
CA GLU A 29 1.49 0.26 -14.09
C GLU A 29 2.96 0.47 -14.52
N SER A 30 3.18 1.26 -15.58
CA SER A 30 4.54 1.52 -16.08
C SER A 30 5.43 2.20 -15.01
N GLN A 31 6.65 1.69 -14.81
CA GLN A 31 7.65 2.34 -13.95
C GLN A 31 8.14 3.69 -14.50
N GLU A 32 7.82 4.04 -15.74
CA GLU A 32 8.10 5.36 -16.30
C GLU A 32 7.10 6.42 -15.81
N ASP A 33 5.97 6.02 -15.21
CA ASP A 33 4.97 6.92 -14.65
C ASP A 33 5.44 7.47 -13.29
N GLU A 34 5.43 8.80 -13.16
CA GLU A 34 5.84 9.50 -11.94
C GLU A 34 4.95 9.14 -10.73
N LEU A 35 3.65 8.92 -10.94
CA LEU A 35 2.72 8.52 -9.88
C LEU A 35 3.06 7.12 -9.36
N VAL A 36 3.44 6.21 -10.24
CA VAL A 36 3.86 4.85 -9.89
C VAL A 36 5.14 4.90 -9.07
N GLN A 37 6.14 5.68 -9.51
CA GLN A 37 7.39 5.86 -8.77
C GLN A 37 7.15 6.45 -7.37
N LYS A 38 6.21 7.39 -7.25
CA LYS A 38 5.81 7.96 -5.94
C LYS A 38 5.09 6.94 -5.06
N ALA A 39 4.20 6.12 -5.64
CA ALA A 39 3.53 5.05 -4.92
C ALA A 39 4.52 4.01 -4.40
N GLU A 40 5.45 3.55 -5.26
CA GLU A 40 6.54 2.65 -4.86
C GLU A 40 7.40 3.27 -3.75
N CYS A 41 7.75 4.55 -3.88
CA CYS A 41 8.51 5.28 -2.86
C CYS A 41 7.76 5.34 -1.53
N LEU A 42 6.44 5.55 -1.53
CA LEU A 42 5.61 5.54 -0.33
C LEU A 42 5.60 4.15 0.33
N THR A 43 5.40 3.08 -0.46
CA THR A 43 5.47 1.70 0.02
C THR A 43 6.82 1.39 0.66
N HIS A 44 7.93 1.75 0.00
CA HIS A 44 9.27 1.57 0.54
C HIS A 44 9.55 2.43 1.79
N PHE A 45 9.17 3.70 1.75
CA PHE A 45 9.38 4.65 2.86
C PHE A 45 8.67 4.17 4.12
N SER A 46 7.41 3.74 4.02
CA SER A 46 6.65 3.23 5.17
C SER A 46 7.31 2.00 5.80
N TYR A 47 7.86 1.10 4.98
CA TYR A 47 8.59 -0.08 5.44
C TYR A 47 9.89 0.28 6.19
N ILE A 48 10.71 1.17 5.63
CA ILE A 48 11.96 1.58 6.27
C ILE A 48 11.69 2.39 7.54
N GLN A 49 10.79 3.36 7.47
CA GLN A 49 10.49 4.26 8.58
C GLN A 49 9.88 3.52 9.78
N SER A 50 9.10 2.47 9.52
CA SER A 50 8.53 1.61 10.56
C SER A 50 9.54 0.61 11.15
N LYS A 51 10.81 0.65 10.75
CA LYS A 51 11.82 -0.37 11.09
C LYS A 51 11.38 -1.77 10.66
N LYS A 52 10.86 -1.86 9.44
CA LYS A 52 10.41 -3.09 8.78
C LYS A 52 9.22 -3.77 9.48
N GLN A 53 8.39 -3.01 10.19
CA GLN A 53 7.26 -3.57 10.94
C GLN A 53 5.95 -3.50 10.16
N VAL A 54 5.78 -2.48 9.31
CA VAL A 54 4.60 -2.31 8.46
C VAL A 54 4.99 -1.70 7.12
N MET A 55 4.24 -2.01 6.08
CA MET A 55 4.31 -1.35 4.78
C MET A 55 2.90 -0.99 4.29
N VAL A 56 2.78 0.18 3.66
CA VAL A 56 1.53 0.61 3.01
C VAL A 56 1.53 0.08 1.57
N VAL A 57 0.55 -0.73 1.25
CA VAL A 57 0.30 -1.39 -0.04
C VAL A 57 -1.13 -1.09 -0.51
N ASP A 58 -1.54 -1.71 -1.62
CA ASP A 58 -2.84 -1.45 -2.25
C ASP A 58 -3.04 0.04 -2.57
N ILE A 59 -1.99 0.68 -3.10
CA ILE A 59 -2.02 2.10 -3.41
C ILE A 59 -2.81 2.30 -4.70
N GLN A 60 -4.00 2.89 -4.56
CA GLN A 60 -4.96 3.08 -5.64
C GLN A 60 -5.74 4.38 -5.47
N GLY A 61 -6.22 4.94 -6.57
CA GLY A 61 -7.09 6.11 -6.54
C GLY A 61 -7.05 6.93 -7.82
N VAL A 62 -7.33 8.23 -7.70
CA VAL A 62 -7.39 9.17 -8.81
C VAL A 62 -6.27 10.18 -8.68
N GLY A 63 -5.17 9.97 -9.42
CA GLY A 63 -3.97 10.80 -9.36
C GLY A 63 -3.34 10.74 -7.96
N PHE A 64 -3.34 11.86 -7.24
CA PHE A 64 -2.82 11.95 -5.87
C PHE A 64 -3.87 11.72 -4.77
N ASN A 65 -5.15 11.58 -5.14
CA ASN A 65 -6.20 11.22 -4.18
C ASN A 65 -6.24 9.70 -4.08
N LEU A 66 -5.77 9.17 -2.94
CA LEU A 66 -5.67 7.74 -2.69
C LEU A 66 -6.80 7.25 -1.79
N PHE A 67 -7.29 6.04 -2.07
CA PHE A 67 -8.41 5.40 -1.39
C PHE A 67 -8.07 3.95 -1.07
N ASP A 68 -8.73 3.38 -0.06
CA ASP A 68 -8.61 1.97 0.32
C ASP A 68 -7.17 1.39 0.37
N PRO A 69 -6.22 2.01 1.09
CA PRO A 69 -4.90 1.41 1.26
C PRO A 69 -4.97 0.20 2.20
N GLU A 70 -4.03 -0.74 2.02
CA GLU A 70 -3.81 -1.86 2.94
C GLU A 70 -2.49 -1.68 3.70
N ILE A 71 -2.46 -2.06 4.99
CA ILE A 71 -1.24 -2.03 5.81
C ILE A 71 -0.80 -3.47 6.04
N ALA A 72 0.23 -3.90 5.31
CA ALA A 72 0.82 -5.21 5.55
C ALA A 72 1.79 -5.13 6.74
N SER A 73 1.57 -5.95 7.77
CA SER A 73 2.42 -6.00 8.97
C SER A 73 3.30 -7.24 9.00
N ALA A 74 4.51 -7.09 9.54
CA ALA A 74 5.44 -8.19 9.80
C ALA A 74 4.90 -9.18 10.86
N VAL A 75 3.96 -8.74 11.69
CA VAL A 75 3.34 -9.57 12.73
C VAL A 75 1.82 -9.44 12.63
N LEU A 76 1.13 -10.56 12.43
CA LEU A 76 -0.33 -10.58 12.27
C LEU A 76 -1.09 -10.37 13.59
N VAL A 77 -0.50 -10.77 14.72
CA VAL A 77 -1.11 -10.66 16.05
C VAL A 77 -0.02 -10.36 17.08
N SER A 78 -0.16 -9.27 17.83
CA SER A 78 0.65 -9.00 19.03
C SER A 78 -0.26 -9.06 20.26
N GLU A 79 0.13 -9.81 21.29
CA GLU A 79 -0.50 -9.77 22.62
C GLU A 79 -2.04 -9.74 22.67
N SER A 80 -2.72 -10.44 21.75
CA SER A 80 -4.19 -10.55 21.59
C SER A 80 -4.87 -9.42 20.79
N GLU A 81 -4.12 -8.49 20.20
CA GLU A 81 -4.61 -7.47 19.27
C GLU A 81 -4.24 -7.85 17.83
N VAL A 82 -5.23 -7.78 16.93
CA VAL A 82 -5.02 -7.92 15.48
C VAL A 82 -4.47 -6.58 14.99
N MET A 83 -3.27 -6.58 14.42
CA MET A 83 -2.68 -5.38 13.85
C MET A 83 -3.47 -4.96 12.61
N PHE A 84 -3.45 -3.65 12.28
CA PHE A 84 -4.23 -3.07 11.18
C PHE A 84 -4.17 -3.89 9.90
N ALA A 85 -5.34 -4.10 9.28
CA ALA A 85 -5.51 -4.63 7.93
C ALA A 85 -4.65 -5.87 7.60
N ALA A 86 -4.82 -6.94 8.39
CA ALA A 86 -4.29 -8.27 8.08
C ALA A 86 -4.95 -8.85 6.81
N GLY A 87 -4.61 -8.34 5.63
CA GLY A 87 -4.85 -9.03 4.38
C GLY A 87 -3.86 -10.18 4.18
N ASN A 88 -3.87 -10.80 3.01
CA ASN A 88 -3.28 -12.13 2.75
C ASN A 88 -1.72 -12.19 2.71
N LEU A 89 -1.00 -11.27 3.36
CA LEU A 89 0.30 -10.84 2.84
C LEU A 89 1.54 -10.99 3.71
N SER A 90 1.49 -11.85 4.72
CA SER A 90 2.67 -12.13 5.56
C SER A 90 3.89 -12.70 4.81
N GLU A 91 3.74 -13.26 3.60
CA GLU A 91 4.82 -13.99 2.90
C GLU A 91 5.59 -13.14 1.85
N PHE A 92 5.05 -12.02 1.36
CA PHE A 92 5.67 -11.24 0.26
C PHE A 92 6.57 -10.07 0.70
N ILE A 93 6.49 -9.65 1.97
CA ILE A 93 7.25 -8.51 2.51
C ILE A 93 8.76 -8.75 2.43
N GLU A 94 9.21 -10.00 2.59
CA GLU A 94 10.63 -10.36 2.56
C GLU A 94 11.22 -10.32 1.14
N THR A 95 10.44 -10.69 0.12
CA THR A 95 10.89 -10.81 -1.29
C THR A 95 10.94 -9.47 -2.02
N HIS A 96 10.02 -8.54 -1.73
CA HIS A 96 9.92 -7.29 -2.48
C HIS A 96 11.09 -6.33 -2.24
N PHE A 97 11.66 -6.30 -1.01
CA PHE A 97 12.76 -5.39 -0.65
C PHE A 97 14.14 -6.03 -0.52
N SER A 98 14.25 -7.34 -0.68
CA SER A 98 15.55 -8.04 -0.67
C SER A 98 16.36 -7.85 -1.96
N TYR A 99 15.74 -7.38 -3.05
CA TYR A 99 16.41 -7.07 -4.32
C TYR A 99 17.03 -5.67 -4.42
N GLY A 100 17.08 -4.93 -3.30
CA GLY A 100 17.71 -3.62 -3.21
C GLY A 100 16.79 -2.50 -3.71
N PRO A 101 17.13 -1.23 -3.38
CA PRO A 101 16.33 -0.10 -3.81
C PRO A 101 16.22 -0.15 -5.33
N ALA A 102 15.00 0.03 -5.85
CA ALA A 102 14.82 0.55 -7.20
C ALA A 102 15.86 1.65 -7.39
N LYS A 103 16.58 1.60 -8.53
CA LYS A 103 17.66 2.53 -8.86
C LYS A 103 17.14 3.96 -9.12
N GLY A 104 16.32 4.49 -8.23
CA GLY A 104 16.02 5.90 -8.09
C GLY A 104 17.08 6.51 -7.18
N SER A 105 18.07 7.14 -7.80
CA SER A 105 19.03 8.01 -7.14
C SER A 105 18.29 9.00 -6.23
N TYR A 106 18.42 8.86 -4.92
CA TYR A 106 18.01 9.89 -3.97
C TYR A 106 18.88 11.14 -4.26
N ILE A 107 18.27 12.19 -4.81
CA ILE A 107 18.81 13.54 -4.75
C ILE A 107 17.98 14.29 -3.69
N PRO A 108 18.61 14.85 -2.64
CA PRO A 108 17.91 15.60 -1.60
C PRO A 108 17.25 16.88 -2.12
#